data_AF-N1US85-F1
#
_entry.id   AF-N1US85-F1
#
_cell.length_a   1.000
_cell.length_b   1.000
_cell.length_c   1.000
_cell.angle_alpha   90.00
_cell.angle_beta   90.00
_cell.angle_gamma   90.00
#
_symmetry.space_group_name_H-M   'P 1'
#
loop_
_entity.id
_entity.type
_entity.pdbx_description
1 polymer ?
#
loop_
_entity_poly.entity_id
_entity_poly.type
_entity_poly.pdbx_seq_one_letter_code
_entity_poly.pdbx_strand_id
1 'polypeptide(L)'
;MEGSDKIFHLVFFTVLVSLLIQGTSVPQVVRWLGLDAPLEQRASYPFEFENREQSDSNLLEFIVPYGSDTVGKFVYSLNFPENSLITLIYRGDKHIVPTGKTKLEEGDVLLILTPKGSEDKIREILSKVDSSLP
;
A
#
# COMPACT_ATOMS: atom_id res chain seq x y z
N MET A 1 48.86 36.60 -2.27
CA MET A 1 47.62 35.82 -2.09
C MET A 1 47.62 34.74 -3.17
N GLU A 2 48.33 33.62 -2.96
CA GLU A 2 48.46 32.54 -3.97
C GLU A 2 48.30 31.13 -3.36
N GLY A 3 48.09 31.04 -2.04
CA GLY A 3 47.95 29.77 -1.32
C GLY A 3 46.49 29.31 -1.13
N SER A 4 45.52 30.24 -1.18
CA SER A 4 44.11 29.94 -0.90
C SER A 4 43.43 29.17 -2.03
N ASP A 5 43.71 29.53 -3.28
CA ASP A 5 43.12 28.88 -4.45
C ASP A 5 43.56 27.42 -4.57
N LYS A 6 44.81 27.11 -4.17
CA LYS A 6 45.33 25.74 -4.15
C LYS A 6 44.63 24.85 -3.13
N ILE A 7 44.31 25.38 -1.94
CA ILE A 7 43.58 24.65 -0.90
C ILE A 7 42.12 24.45 -1.33
N PHE A 8 41.49 25.48 -1.91
CA PHE A 8 40.13 25.38 -2.45
C PHE A 8 40.04 24.29 -3.52
N HIS A 9 40.93 24.31 -4.52
CA HIS A 9 40.94 23.30 -5.59
C HIS A 9 41.27 21.90 -5.06
N LEU A 10 42.14 21.76 -4.06
CA LEU A 10 42.46 20.48 -3.44
C LEU A 10 41.25 19.89 -2.71
N VAL A 11 40.56 20.70 -1.90
CA VAL A 11 39.36 20.26 -1.15
C VAL A 11 38.22 19.96 -2.12
N PHE A 12 37.98 20.82 -3.11
CA PHE A 12 36.97 20.61 -4.15
C PHE A 12 37.22 19.29 -4.91
N PHE A 13 38.46 19.05 -5.35
CA PHE A 13 38.82 17.84 -6.07
C PHE A 13 38.67 16.59 -5.18
N THR A 14 39.11 16.65 -3.92
CA THR A 14 39.01 15.53 -2.98
C THR A 14 37.54 15.17 -2.68
N VAL A 15 36.68 16.17 -2.51
CA VAL A 15 35.23 15.94 -2.31
C VAL A 15 34.58 15.38 -3.57
N LEU A 16 34.89 15.95 -4.75
CA LEU A 16 34.33 15.49 -6.02
C LEU A 16 34.71 14.03 -6.34
N VAL A 17 35.99 13.68 -6.18
CA VAL A 17 36.48 12.31 -6.39
C VAL A 17 35.86 11.36 -5.37
N SER A 18 35.73 11.78 -4.11
CA SER A 18 35.08 10.98 -3.06
C SER A 18 33.61 10.69 -3.40
N LEU A 19 32.86 11.67 -3.88
CA LEU A 19 31.47 11.49 -4.30
C LEU A 19 31.34 10.59 -5.54
N LEU A 20 32.29 10.64 -6.48
CA LEU A 20 32.30 9.74 -7.64
C LEU A 20 32.58 8.28 -7.23
N ILE A 21 33.50 8.05 -6.29
CA ILE A 21 33.81 6.71 -5.77
C ILE A 21 32.64 6.18 -4.93
N GLN A 22 32.05 7.01 -4.07
CA GLN A 22 30.94 6.61 -3.21
C GLN A 22 29.63 6.43 -3.98
N GLY A 23 29.33 7.32 -4.94
CA GLY A 23 28.08 7.32 -5.70
C GLY A 23 27.89 6.10 -6.60
N THR A 24 28.98 5.53 -7.12
CA THR A 24 28.94 4.33 -7.97
C THR A 24 28.79 3.02 -7.19
N SER A 25 28.92 3.05 -5.86
CA SER A 25 28.82 1.85 -5.01
C SER A 25 27.39 1.40 -4.75
N VAL A 26 26.39 2.31 -4.81
CA VAL A 26 24.98 1.98 -4.54
C VAL A 26 24.41 0.97 -5.53
N PRO A 27 24.54 1.15 -6.87
CA PRO A 27 24.02 0.17 -7.84
C PRO A 27 24.69 -1.21 -7.70
N GLN A 28 25.97 -1.24 -7.31
CA GLN A 28 26.73 -2.48 -7.17
C GLN A 28 26.28 -3.29 -5.94
N VAL A 29 26.04 -2.62 -4.81
CA VAL A 29 25.54 -3.26 -3.58
C VAL A 29 24.10 -3.74 -3.76
N VAL A 30 23.25 -2.97 -4.44
CA VAL A 30 21.85 -3.37 -4.77
C VAL A 30 21.82 -4.67 -5.56
N ARG A 31 22.68 -4.82 -6.58
CA ARG A 31 22.80 -6.07 -7.37
C ARG A 31 23.40 -7.21 -6.57
N TRP A 32 24.35 -6.92 -5.66
CA TRP A 32 24.94 -7.96 -4.81
C TRP A 32 23.95 -8.52 -3.78
N LEU A 33 23.07 -7.68 -3.23
CA LEU A 33 22.01 -8.10 -2.31
C LEU A 33 20.77 -8.69 -3.01
N GLY A 34 20.74 -8.72 -4.35
CA GLY A 34 19.57 -9.19 -5.10
C GLY A 34 18.34 -8.29 -4.94
N LEU A 35 18.54 -7.01 -4.60
CA LEU A 35 17.48 -6.01 -4.48
C LEU A 35 17.07 -5.41 -5.85
N ASP A 36 17.66 -5.94 -6.93
CA ASP A 36 17.33 -5.67 -8.33
C ASP A 36 16.23 -6.60 -8.87
N ALA A 37 15.55 -7.35 -8.00
CA ALA A 37 14.30 -8.02 -8.36
C ALA A 37 13.39 -6.98 -9.03
N PRO A 38 12.81 -7.30 -10.22
CA PRO A 38 11.77 -6.45 -10.79
C PRO A 38 10.76 -6.27 -9.67
N LEU A 39 10.42 -5.02 -9.35
CA LEU A 39 9.32 -4.75 -8.45
C LEU A 39 8.17 -5.60 -8.99
N GLU A 40 7.85 -6.71 -8.32
CA GLU A 40 6.57 -7.35 -8.51
C GLU A 40 5.60 -6.19 -8.43
N GLN A 41 4.79 -6.02 -9.47
CA GLN A 41 3.76 -5.02 -9.48
C GLN A 41 2.81 -5.39 -8.33
N ARG A 42 3.17 -5.06 -7.08
CA ARG A 42 2.22 -4.61 -6.09
C ARG A 42 1.43 -3.61 -6.87
N ALA A 43 0.17 -3.95 -7.15
CA ALA A 43 -0.73 -3.19 -8.00
C ALA A 43 -0.34 -1.72 -7.84
N SER A 44 0.28 -1.15 -8.88
CA SER A 44 0.67 0.24 -8.86
C SER A 44 -0.66 0.96 -8.93
N TYR A 45 -1.29 1.13 -7.77
CA TYR A 45 -2.46 1.95 -7.66
C TYR A 45 -1.97 3.34 -8.01
N PRO A 46 -2.50 3.96 -9.07
CA PRO A 46 -2.20 5.36 -9.35
C PRO A 46 -2.69 6.30 -8.24
N PHE A 47 -3.33 5.76 -7.21
CA PHE A 47 -3.70 6.44 -5.98
C PHE A 47 -2.59 6.34 -4.93
N GLU A 48 -1.38 6.78 -5.28
CA GLU A 48 -0.61 7.53 -4.30
C GLU A 48 -1.40 8.83 -4.08
N PHE A 49 -2.34 8.82 -3.14
CA PHE A 49 -3.02 10.04 -2.70
C PHE A 49 -1.93 10.99 -2.20
N GLU A 50 -1.46 11.88 -3.08
CA GLU A 50 -0.41 12.90 -2.85
C GLU A 50 -0.74 13.86 -1.69
N ASN A 51 -1.89 13.71 -1.03
CA ASN A 51 -2.33 14.52 0.11
C ASN A 51 -3.05 13.69 1.19
N ARG A 52 -2.38 12.70 1.79
CA ARG A 52 -2.90 12.02 3.00
C ARG A 52 -3.22 12.98 4.16
N GLU A 53 -2.59 14.15 4.20
CA GLU A 53 -2.84 15.16 5.23
C GLU A 53 -4.08 16.01 4.98
N GLN A 54 -4.56 16.08 3.73
CA GLN A 54 -5.65 16.98 3.34
C GLN A 54 -6.97 16.27 2.97
N SER A 55 -6.98 14.94 2.82
CA SER A 55 -8.22 14.17 2.64
C SER A 55 -8.80 13.70 3.99
N ASP A 56 -10.12 13.87 4.15
CA ASP A 56 -10.88 13.33 5.29
C ASP A 56 -11.15 11.82 5.18
N SER A 57 -10.62 11.18 4.13
CA SER A 57 -10.80 9.76 3.83
C SER A 57 -9.47 9.06 3.52
N ASN A 58 -9.42 7.78 3.86
CA ASN A 58 -8.32 6.86 3.64
C ASN A 58 -8.75 5.75 2.69
N LEU A 59 -7.85 5.35 1.79
CA LEU A 59 -8.00 4.15 0.97
C LEU A 59 -7.16 3.04 1.60
N LEU A 60 -7.80 1.95 2.02
CA LEU A 60 -7.21 0.88 2.80
C LEU A 60 -7.56 -0.49 2.24
N GLU A 61 -6.66 -1.45 2.44
CA GLU A 61 -6.88 -2.85 2.09
C GLU A 61 -7.33 -3.65 3.31
N PHE A 62 -8.36 -4.46 3.15
CA PHE A 62 -8.87 -5.38 4.16
C PHE A 62 -9.02 -6.78 3.58
N ILE A 63 -8.68 -7.79 4.37
CA ILE A 63 -8.86 -9.20 4.00
C ILE A 63 -10.16 -9.69 4.62
N VAL A 64 -10.97 -10.41 3.84
CA VAL A 64 -12.10 -11.21 4.36
C VAL A 64 -11.55 -12.51 4.94
N PRO A 65 -11.53 -12.67 6.27
CA PRO A 65 -11.00 -13.88 6.89
C PRO A 65 -11.85 -15.11 6.55
N TYR A 66 -11.20 -16.26 6.48
CA TYR A 66 -11.88 -17.56 6.39
C TYR A 66 -12.82 -17.76 7.58
N GLY A 67 -14.03 -18.25 7.32
CA GLY A 67 -15.04 -18.45 8.37
C GLY A 67 -15.66 -17.16 8.93
N SER A 68 -15.42 -15.99 8.31
CA SER A 68 -16.12 -14.76 8.67
C SER A 68 -17.61 -14.84 8.31
N ASP A 69 -18.45 -14.23 9.15
CA ASP A 69 -19.87 -13.98 8.92
C ASP A 69 -20.17 -13.27 7.60
N THR A 70 -19.19 -12.55 7.06
CA THR A 70 -19.34 -11.79 5.83
C THR A 70 -19.17 -12.63 4.58
N VAL A 71 -18.62 -13.85 4.73
CA VAL A 71 -18.45 -14.80 3.63
C VAL A 71 -19.81 -15.19 3.08
N GLY A 72 -19.94 -15.06 1.77
CA GLY A 72 -21.18 -15.35 1.07
C GLY A 72 -22.28 -14.31 1.24
N LYS A 73 -22.05 -13.20 1.95
CA LYS A 73 -22.96 -12.06 1.98
C LYS A 73 -22.74 -11.16 0.76
N PHE A 74 -23.80 -10.46 0.38
CA PHE A 74 -23.72 -9.44 -0.67
C PHE A 74 -23.15 -8.15 -0.11
N VAL A 75 -22.41 -7.39 -0.92
CA VAL A 75 -21.85 -6.09 -0.53
C VAL A 75 -22.93 -5.16 0.02
N TYR A 76 -24.13 -5.11 -0.57
CA TYR A 76 -25.23 -4.26 -0.07
C TYR A 76 -25.72 -4.63 1.33
N SER A 77 -25.48 -5.87 1.79
CA SER A 77 -25.94 -6.37 3.08
C SER A 77 -24.94 -6.14 4.21
N LEU A 78 -23.75 -5.60 3.89
CA LEU A 78 -22.75 -5.25 4.87
C LEU A 78 -23.09 -3.88 5.47
N ASN A 79 -23.16 -3.82 6.80
CA ASN A 79 -23.45 -2.58 7.53
C ASN A 79 -22.19 -1.70 7.65
N PHE A 80 -21.57 -1.38 6.52
CA PHE A 80 -20.38 -0.53 6.48
C PHE A 80 -20.67 0.88 7.00
N PRO A 81 -19.66 1.59 7.55
CA PRO A 81 -19.82 2.97 7.97
C PRO A 81 -20.33 3.86 6.82
N GLU A 82 -21.06 4.92 7.17
CA GLU A 82 -21.46 5.92 6.17
C GLU A 82 -20.23 6.48 5.46
N ASN A 83 -20.38 6.79 4.17
CA ASN A 83 -19.30 7.25 3.30
C ASN A 83 -18.13 6.26 3.11
N SER A 84 -18.34 4.97 3.40
CA SER A 84 -17.40 3.90 3.04
C SER A 84 -17.79 3.22 1.74
N LEU A 85 -16.82 2.98 0.86
CA LEU A 85 -17.02 2.38 -0.46
C LEU A 85 -15.97 1.33 -0.75
N ILE A 86 -16.40 0.10 -1.05
CA ILE A 86 -15.52 -0.90 -1.65
C ILE A 86 -15.29 -0.49 -3.11
N THR A 87 -14.06 -0.16 -3.47
CA THR A 87 -13.70 0.32 -4.81
C THR A 87 -13.24 -0.83 -5.70
N LEU A 88 -12.63 -1.87 -5.12
CA LEU A 88 -12.12 -3.03 -5.84
C LEU A 88 -12.04 -4.27 -4.94
N ILE A 89 -12.21 -5.45 -5.52
CA ILE A 89 -11.99 -6.74 -4.86
C ILE A 89 -10.94 -7.54 -5.63
N TYR A 90 -9.93 -8.04 -4.93
CA TYR A 90 -8.93 -8.95 -5.44
C TYR A 90 -9.28 -10.37 -5.03
N ARG A 91 -9.37 -11.25 -6.01
CA ARG A 91 -9.71 -12.67 -5.79
C ARG A 91 -8.78 -13.54 -6.63
N GLY A 92 -7.73 -14.05 -5.99
CA GLY A 92 -6.60 -14.66 -6.70
C GLY A 92 -6.02 -13.65 -7.70
N ASP A 93 -5.95 -14.04 -8.97
CA ASP A 93 -5.42 -13.19 -10.05
C ASP A 93 -6.47 -12.26 -10.70
N LYS A 94 -7.69 -12.17 -10.13
CA LYS A 94 -8.79 -11.38 -10.70
C LYS A 94 -9.01 -10.09 -9.91
N HIS A 95 -9.30 -9.02 -10.67
CA HIS A 95 -9.78 -7.74 -10.14
C HIS A 95 -11.27 -7.59 -10.47
N ILE A 96 -12.09 -7.39 -9.45
CA ILE A 96 -13.54 -7.32 -9.57
C ILE A 96 -13.98 -5.93 -9.09
N VAL A 97 -14.63 -5.16 -9.96
CA VAL A 97 -15.31 -3.92 -9.55
C VAL A 97 -16.61 -4.33 -8.85
N PRO A 98 -16.77 -4.04 -7.55
CA PRO A 98 -17.93 -4.49 -6.80
C PRO A 98 -19.19 -3.73 -7.23
N THR A 99 -20.30 -4.44 -7.17
CA THR A 99 -21.66 -3.90 -7.23
C THR A 99 -22.36 -4.30 -5.93
N GLY A 100 -23.54 -3.74 -5.64
CA GLY A 100 -24.31 -4.19 -4.48
C GLY A 100 -24.51 -5.71 -4.46
N LYS A 101 -24.74 -6.32 -5.63
CA LYS A 101 -24.96 -7.76 -5.82
C LYS A 101 -23.67 -8.61 -5.85
N THR A 102 -22.50 -7.99 -5.69
CA THR A 102 -21.25 -8.74 -5.59
C THR A 102 -21.25 -9.50 -4.26
N LYS A 103 -20.95 -10.80 -4.33
CA LYS A 103 -20.89 -11.69 -3.17
C LYS A 103 -19.44 -11.79 -2.69
N LEU A 104 -19.21 -11.58 -1.40
CA LEU A 104 -17.88 -11.74 -0.80
C LEU A 104 -17.53 -13.22 -0.65
N GLU A 105 -16.27 -13.55 -0.90
CA GLU A 105 -15.71 -14.89 -0.75
C GLU A 105 -14.52 -14.87 0.22
N GLU A 106 -14.19 -16.04 0.76
CA GLU A 106 -13.07 -16.18 1.69
C GLU A 106 -11.76 -15.81 1.01
N GLY A 107 -10.91 -15.05 1.71
CA GLY A 107 -9.63 -14.62 1.17
C GLY A 107 -9.72 -13.47 0.16
N ASP A 108 -10.91 -12.91 -0.09
CA ASP A 108 -11.03 -11.66 -0.84
C ASP A 108 -10.21 -10.55 -0.17
N VAL A 109 -9.46 -9.79 -0.97
CA VAL A 109 -8.83 -8.54 -0.52
C VAL A 109 -9.65 -7.37 -1.05
N LEU A 110 -10.23 -6.60 -0.15
CA LEU A 110 -11.10 -5.48 -0.42
C LEU A 110 -10.31 -4.18 -0.35
N LEU A 111 -10.34 -3.40 -1.42
CA LEU A 111 -9.88 -2.02 -1.40
C LEU A 111 -11.06 -1.12 -1.02
N ILE A 112 -10.96 -0.40 0.09
CA ILE A 112 -12.05 0.35 0.68
C ILE A 112 -11.63 1.80 0.90
N LEU A 113 -12.40 2.73 0.33
CA LEU A 113 -12.32 4.15 0.65
C LEU A 113 -13.23 4.43 1.84
N THR A 114 -12.71 4.98 2.93
CA THR A 114 -13.46 5.20 4.18
C THR A 114 -13.02 6.50 4.86
N PRO A 115 -13.90 7.21 5.60
CA PRO A 115 -13.49 8.31 6.46
C PRO A 115 -12.44 7.87 7.49
N LYS A 116 -11.56 8.79 7.88
CA LYS A 116 -10.59 8.57 8.96
C LYS A 116 -11.31 8.17 10.25
N GLY A 117 -10.79 7.16 10.95
CA GLY A 117 -11.35 6.66 12.22
C GLY A 117 -12.48 5.64 12.09
N SER A 118 -12.94 5.31 10.88
CA SER A 118 -13.95 4.25 10.65
C SER A 118 -13.34 2.87 10.35
N GLU A 119 -12.01 2.78 10.39
CA GLU A 119 -11.21 1.62 10.00
C GLU A 119 -11.46 0.41 10.91
N ASP A 120 -11.54 0.66 12.22
CA ASP A 120 -11.78 -0.37 13.24
C ASP A 120 -13.16 -1.00 13.06
N LYS A 121 -14.17 -0.19 12.71
CA LYS A 121 -15.54 -0.67 12.46
C LYS A 121 -15.59 -1.57 11.22
N ILE A 122 -14.87 -1.21 10.16
CA ILE A 122 -14.76 -2.06 8.96
C ILE A 122 -14.08 -3.39 9.33
N ARG A 123 -12.99 -3.33 10.10
CA ARG A 123 -12.28 -4.52 10.58
C ARG A 123 -13.20 -5.42 11.39
N GLU A 124 -13.96 -4.87 12.32
CA GLU A 124 -14.92 -5.61 13.15
C GLU A 124 -15.99 -6.29 12.29
N ILE A 125 -16.57 -5.59 11.31
CA ILE A 125 -17.58 -6.15 10.41
C ILE A 125 -17.01 -7.34 9.63
N LEU A 126 -15.79 -7.19 9.11
CA LEU A 126 -15.14 -8.23 8.30
C LEU A 126 -14.60 -9.39 9.15
N SER A 127 -14.19 -9.17 10.39
CA SER A 127 -13.63 -10.21 11.26
C SER A 127 -14.66 -10.93 12.11
N LYS A 128 -15.94 -10.52 12.08
CA LYS A 128 -16.97 -11.16 12.86
C LYS A 128 -17.09 -12.62 12.43
N VAL A 129 -16.97 -13.55 13.38
CA VAL A 129 -17.12 -14.99 13.16
C VAL A 129 -18.50 -15.38 13.67
N ASP A 130 -19.23 -16.17 12.89
CA ASP A 130 -20.58 -16.61 13.23
C ASP A 130 -20.56 -17.37 14.56
N SER A 131 -21.23 -16.83 15.57
CA SER A 131 -21.39 -17.48 16.87
C SER A 131 -22.51 -18.52 16.89
N SER A 132 -23.11 -18.84 15.72
CA SER A 132 -24.21 -19.81 15.58
C SER A 132 -23.82 -21.15 14.93
N LEU A 133 -22.54 -21.37 14.60
CA LEU A 133 -22.05 -22.69 14.21
C LEU A 133 -21.73 -23.53 15.46
N PRO A 134 -22.32 -24.74 15.59
CA PRO A 134 -22.19 -25.61 16.76
C PRO A 134 -20.80 -26.22 16.96
#